data_AF-A0A8I1U4D8-F1
#
_entry.id   AF-A0A8I1U4D8-F1
#
_cell.length_a   1.000
_cell.length_b   1.000
_cell.length_c   1.000
_cell.angle_alpha   90.00
_cell.angle_beta   90.00
_cell.angle_gamma   90.00
#
_symmetry.space_group_name_H-M   'P 1'
#
loop_
_entity.id
_entity.type
_entity.pdbx_description
1 polymer ?
#
loop_
_entity_poly.entity_id
_entity_poly.type
_entity_poly.pdbx_seq_one_letter_code
_entity_poly.pdbx_strand_id
1 'polypeptide(L)'
;MSVIRYLAGLVAGLLVVLAVLTPTYAQDMNTRVIVPDVPGGALFTGCYQVQQRLYGPYRMSFCLEQRGTYSVRGGGVRCEGRLNWSAKGRDININLQRTSCGNGVAWSADRLTCRGGNLLPAFLARIIVPDLPVLQTLRCTYTPSVRNEKPVQITARRTD
;
A
#
# COMPACT_ATOMS: atom_id res chain seq x y z
N MET A 1 72.36 -3.73 -31.95
CA MET A 1 71.10 -4.51 -31.79
C MET A 1 70.59 -4.55 -30.35
N SER A 2 70.86 -3.54 -29.50
CA SER A 2 70.48 -3.58 -28.08
C SER A 2 69.28 -2.71 -27.72
N VAL A 3 69.03 -1.61 -28.44
CA VAL A 3 68.00 -0.61 -28.06
C VAL A 3 66.57 -1.11 -28.30
N ILE A 4 66.36 -1.92 -29.35
CA ILE A 4 65.04 -2.46 -29.72
C ILE A 4 64.52 -3.45 -28.67
N ARG A 5 65.42 -4.19 -28.00
CA ARG A 5 65.06 -5.16 -26.95
C ARG A 5 64.58 -4.48 -25.67
N TYR A 6 65.16 -3.32 -25.32
CA TYR A 6 64.73 -2.54 -24.15
C TYR A 6 63.39 -1.83 -24.38
N LEU A 7 63.13 -1.33 -25.59
CA LEU A 7 61.85 -0.73 -25.96
C LEU A 7 60.70 -1.75 -25.96
N ALA A 8 60.93 -2.97 -26.46
CA ALA A 8 59.93 -4.03 -26.43
C ALA A 8 59.55 -4.45 -24.99
N GLY A 9 60.52 -4.46 -24.07
CA GLY A 9 60.29 -4.77 -22.65
C GLY A 9 59.43 -3.72 -21.93
N LEU A 10 59.65 -2.43 -22.23
CA LEU A 10 58.87 -1.33 -21.64
C LEU A 10 57.42 -1.31 -22.13
N VAL A 11 57.17 -1.58 -23.41
CA VAL A 11 55.81 -1.64 -23.97
C VAL A 11 55.04 -2.85 -23.42
N ALA A 12 55.70 -4.00 -23.26
CA ALA A 12 55.10 -5.19 -22.67
C ALA A 12 54.75 -4.99 -21.17
N GLY A 13 55.60 -4.30 -20.41
CA GLY A 13 55.34 -3.97 -19.01
C GLY A 13 54.16 -3.00 -18.83
N LEU A 14 54.04 -2.00 -19.71
CA LEU A 14 52.95 -1.01 -19.65
C LEU A 14 51.57 -1.66 -19.90
N LEU A 15 51.49 -2.61 -20.84
CA LEU A 15 50.24 -3.31 -21.17
C LEU A 15 49.75 -4.23 -20.04
N VAL A 16 50.65 -4.81 -19.25
CA VAL A 16 50.28 -5.65 -18.09
C VAL A 16 49.73 -4.80 -16.94
N VAL A 17 50.29 -3.60 -16.71
CA VAL A 17 49.81 -2.69 -15.64
C VAL A 17 48.43 -2.10 -15.97
N LEU A 18 48.14 -1.85 -17.25
CA LEU A 18 46.82 -1.37 -17.71
C LEU A 18 45.70 -2.41 -17.58
N ALA A 19 46.01 -3.71 -17.55
CA ALA A 19 45.01 -4.77 -17.39
C ALA A 19 44.51 -4.94 -15.94
N VAL A 20 45.30 -4.54 -14.93
CA VAL A 20 44.95 -4.68 -13.49
C VAL A 20 44.07 -3.53 -12.99
N LEU A 21 43.92 -2.47 -13.78
CA LEU A 21 43.12 -1.29 -13.43
C LEU A 21 41.65 -1.39 -13.85
N THR A 22 41.15 -2.57 -14.22
CA THR A 22 39.71 -2.75 -14.49
C THR A 22 38.95 -2.83 -13.17
N PRO A 23 38.10 -1.85 -12.82
CA PRO A 23 37.30 -1.94 -11.62
C PRO A 23 36.20 -2.98 -11.85
N THR A 24 36.33 -4.13 -11.20
CA THR A 24 35.26 -5.13 -11.12
C THR A 24 34.18 -4.60 -10.16
N TYR A 25 33.27 -3.79 -10.68
CA TYR A 25 32.04 -3.44 -9.98
C TYR A 25 31.07 -4.63 -10.04
N ALA A 26 31.36 -5.68 -9.27
CA ALA A 26 30.34 -6.66 -8.89
C ALA A 26 29.51 -6.05 -7.76
N GLN A 27 28.71 -5.03 -8.09
CA GLN A 27 27.67 -4.54 -7.22
C GLN A 27 26.47 -5.46 -7.44
N ASP A 28 26.43 -6.58 -6.73
CA ASP A 28 25.19 -7.34 -6.52
C ASP A 28 24.24 -6.47 -5.69
N MET A 29 23.66 -5.47 -6.36
CA MET A 29 22.60 -4.59 -5.88
C MET A 29 21.29 -5.37 -5.85
N ASN A 30 21.28 -6.55 -5.24
CA ASN A 30 20.04 -7.14 -4.80
C ASN A 30 19.66 -6.44 -3.48
N THR A 31 19.28 -5.18 -3.60
CA THR A 31 18.63 -4.39 -2.55
C THR A 31 17.36 -5.13 -2.16
N ARG A 32 17.47 -6.05 -1.21
CA ARG A 32 16.33 -6.71 -0.59
C ARG A 32 15.67 -5.67 0.31
N VAL A 33 14.75 -4.91 -0.28
CA VAL A 33 13.95 -3.92 0.41
C VAL A 33 13.00 -4.66 1.36
N ILE A 34 13.05 -4.29 2.64
CA ILE A 34 12.08 -4.71 3.63
C ILE A 34 10.75 -4.07 3.23
N VAL A 35 9.86 -4.87 2.64
CA VAL A 35 8.47 -4.46 2.41
C VAL A 35 7.75 -4.62 3.75
N PRO A 36 7.14 -3.57 4.31
CA PRO A 36 6.27 -3.75 5.47
C PRO A 36 5.20 -4.79 5.10
N ASP A 37 5.05 -5.84 5.90
CA ASP A 37 4.09 -6.94 5.69
C ASP A 37 2.64 -6.47 5.92
N VAL A 38 2.19 -5.47 5.17
CA VAL A 38 0.80 -5.00 5.12
C VAL A 38 0.09 -5.64 3.93
N PRO A 39 -1.13 -6.18 4.12
CA PRO A 39 -1.85 -6.93 3.09
C PRO A 39 -2.33 -6.03 1.94
N GLY A 40 -1.43 -5.68 1.02
CA GLY A 40 -1.73 -4.83 -0.14
C GLY A 40 -0.65 -3.80 -0.51
N GLY A 41 0.43 -3.69 0.27
CA GLY A 41 1.52 -2.74 0.04
C GLY A 41 1.24 -1.32 0.55
N ALA A 42 2.28 -0.48 0.64
CA ALA A 42 2.27 0.85 1.25
C ALA A 42 1.33 1.88 0.58
N LEU A 43 0.83 1.61 -0.63
CA LEU A 43 -0.02 2.55 -1.39
C LEU A 43 -1.42 2.75 -0.80
N PHE A 44 -1.92 1.77 -0.05
CA PHE A 44 -3.30 1.72 0.44
C PHE A 44 -3.39 1.80 1.97
N THR A 45 -2.26 1.93 2.66
CA THR A 45 -2.23 2.01 4.12
C THR A 45 -2.65 3.39 4.61
N GLY A 46 -3.18 3.45 5.83
CA GLY A 46 -3.56 4.70 6.49
C GLY A 46 -5.00 4.70 6.96
N CYS A 47 -5.42 5.83 7.53
CA CYS A 47 -6.75 5.99 8.10
C CYS A 47 -7.63 6.85 7.18
N TYR A 48 -8.85 6.39 6.98
CA TYR A 48 -9.80 6.96 6.05
C TYR A 48 -11.11 7.30 6.75
N GLN A 49 -11.62 8.49 6.49
CA GLN A 49 -12.93 8.97 6.92
C GLN A 49 -13.92 8.89 5.75
N VAL A 50 -15.00 8.13 5.95
CA VAL A 50 -16.13 8.12 5.01
C VAL A 50 -16.83 9.48 5.07
N GLN A 51 -17.02 10.08 3.90
CA GLN A 51 -17.59 11.42 3.77
C GLN A 51 -19.12 11.42 3.89
N GLN A 52 -19.75 10.36 3.39
CA GLN A 52 -21.19 10.16 3.45
C GLN A 52 -21.61 9.58 4.81
N ARG A 53 -22.87 9.82 5.19
CA ARG A 53 -23.50 9.06 6.28
C ARG A 53 -23.99 7.72 5.73
N LEU A 54 -23.85 6.67 6.53
CA LEU A 54 -24.31 5.31 6.21
C LEU A 54 -25.64 5.06 6.90
N TYR A 55 -26.65 4.61 6.16
CA TYR A 55 -27.95 4.14 6.68
C TYR A 55 -28.50 4.96 7.87
N GLY A 56 -28.62 6.29 7.67
CA GLY A 56 -29.09 7.22 8.69
C GLY A 56 -27.99 8.17 9.18
N PRO A 57 -27.82 8.38 10.50
CA PRO A 57 -26.90 9.39 11.04
C PRO A 57 -25.45 8.92 11.18
N TYR A 58 -25.13 7.68 10.80
CA TYR A 58 -23.88 7.03 11.15
C TYR A 58 -22.71 7.50 10.29
N ARG A 59 -21.64 7.93 10.94
CA ARG A 59 -20.35 8.29 10.34
C ARG A 59 -19.37 7.16 10.60
N MET A 60 -18.66 6.75 9.56
CA MET A 60 -17.67 5.67 9.63
C MET A 60 -16.27 6.18 9.33
N SER A 61 -15.28 5.66 10.04
CA SER A 61 -13.87 5.73 9.68
C SER A 61 -13.24 4.34 9.77
N PHE A 62 -12.15 4.13 9.06
CA PHE A 62 -11.42 2.86 9.09
C PHE A 62 -9.94 3.05 8.80
N CYS A 63 -9.10 2.19 9.37
CA CYS A 63 -7.66 2.20 9.16
C CYS A 63 -7.20 0.89 8.51
N LEU A 64 -6.45 1.02 7.41
CA LEU A 64 -5.91 -0.09 6.63
C LEU A 64 -4.48 -0.39 7.10
N GLU A 65 -4.39 -1.10 8.21
CA GLU A 65 -3.15 -1.54 8.84
C GLU A 65 -3.10 -3.07 8.90
N GLN A 66 -1.96 -3.67 9.30
CA GLN A 66 -1.87 -5.12 9.46
C GLN A 66 -2.97 -5.68 10.39
N ARG A 67 -3.33 -4.91 11.42
CA ARG A 67 -4.52 -5.13 12.26
C ARG A 67 -5.51 -4.01 12.02
N GLY A 68 -6.28 -4.12 10.94
CA GLY A 68 -7.22 -3.08 10.57
C GLY A 68 -8.32 -2.86 11.62
N THR A 69 -8.76 -1.61 11.73
CA THR A 69 -9.82 -1.18 12.65
C THR A 69 -10.83 -0.30 11.93
N TYR A 70 -12.04 -0.23 12.48
CA TYR A 70 -13.05 0.74 12.06
C TYR A 70 -13.80 1.31 13.25
N SER A 71 -14.30 2.53 13.09
CA SER A 71 -15.14 3.22 14.06
C SER A 71 -16.43 3.62 13.39
N VAL A 72 -17.56 3.45 14.09
CA VAL A 72 -18.84 4.01 13.69
C VAL A 72 -19.45 4.81 14.83
N ARG A 73 -19.89 6.03 14.52
CA ARG A 73 -20.45 6.97 15.49
C ARG A 73 -21.67 7.68 14.93
N GLY A 74 -22.61 8.05 15.79
CA GLY A 74 -23.83 8.78 15.41
C GLY A 74 -25.08 8.04 15.87
N GLY A 75 -26.22 8.73 15.95
CA GLY A 75 -27.48 8.10 16.41
C GLY A 75 -27.41 7.50 17.82
N GLY A 76 -26.52 8.02 18.68
CA GLY A 76 -26.35 7.53 20.06
C GLY A 76 -25.50 6.25 20.20
N VAL A 77 -24.89 5.75 19.12
CA VAL A 77 -24.03 4.56 19.16
C VAL A 77 -22.55 4.92 18.96
N ARG A 78 -21.68 4.08 19.53
CA ARG A 78 -20.23 4.13 19.29
C ARG A 78 -19.68 2.71 19.17
N CYS A 79 -19.31 2.33 17.96
CA CYS A 79 -18.72 1.03 17.65
C CYS A 79 -17.22 1.22 17.39
N GLU A 80 -16.38 0.35 17.95
CA GLU A 80 -14.94 0.32 17.70
C GLU A 80 -14.59 -1.14 17.38
N GLY A 81 -14.46 -1.47 16.09
CA GLY A 81 -14.39 -2.83 15.59
C GLY A 81 -13.10 -3.12 14.82
N ARG A 82 -12.89 -4.40 14.53
CA ARG A 82 -11.78 -4.86 13.69
C ARG A 82 -12.24 -5.05 12.25
N LEU A 83 -11.31 -4.91 11.31
CA LEU A 83 -11.52 -5.28 9.92
C LEU A 83 -10.35 -6.12 9.42
N ASN A 84 -10.64 -6.92 8.40
CA ASN A 84 -9.63 -7.57 7.59
C ASN A 84 -9.67 -6.95 6.20
N TRP A 85 -8.51 -6.72 5.60
CA TRP A 85 -8.45 -6.18 4.26
C TRP A 85 -7.36 -6.85 3.43
N SER A 86 -7.51 -6.75 2.12
CA SER A 86 -6.54 -7.22 1.15
C SER A 86 -6.66 -6.35 -0.11
N ALA A 87 -5.53 -6.02 -0.73
CA ALA A 87 -5.54 -5.39 -2.05
C ALA A 87 -5.13 -6.39 -3.14
N LYS A 88 -5.81 -6.33 -4.29
CA LYS A 88 -5.43 -7.04 -5.51
C LYS A 88 -5.45 -6.05 -6.67
N GLY A 89 -4.26 -5.65 -7.13
CA GLY A 89 -4.12 -4.61 -8.14
C GLY A 89 -4.66 -3.27 -7.65
N ARG A 90 -5.77 -2.81 -8.23
CA ARG A 90 -6.43 -1.53 -7.88
C ARG A 90 -7.63 -1.68 -6.94
N ASP A 91 -8.04 -2.91 -6.67
CA ASP A 91 -9.22 -3.23 -5.88
C ASP A 91 -8.80 -3.59 -4.45
N ILE A 92 -9.44 -2.97 -3.47
CA ILE A 92 -9.24 -3.20 -2.05
C ILE A 92 -10.52 -3.83 -1.52
N ASN A 93 -10.41 -5.03 -0.98
CA ASN A 93 -11.53 -5.72 -0.33
C ASN A 93 -11.36 -5.59 1.17
N ILE A 94 -12.35 -5.02 1.84
CA ILE A 94 -12.39 -4.79 3.27
C ILE A 94 -13.60 -5.53 3.82
N ASN A 95 -13.39 -6.36 4.84
CA ASN A 95 -14.45 -7.07 5.55
C ASN A 95 -14.45 -6.60 7.00
N LEU A 96 -15.56 -5.99 7.41
CA LEU A 96 -15.77 -5.55 8.78
C LEU A 96 -16.17 -6.74 9.64
N GLN A 97 -15.62 -6.83 10.84
CA GLN A 97 -16.07 -7.80 11.82
C GLN A 97 -17.26 -7.22 12.58
N ARG A 98 -18.24 -8.07 12.89
CA ARG A 98 -19.36 -7.69 13.77
C ARG A 98 -18.81 -7.16 15.10
N THR A 99 -19.35 -6.07 15.60
CA THR A 99 -18.88 -5.43 16.84
C THR A 99 -20.03 -4.78 17.59
N SER A 100 -20.05 -4.90 18.91
CA SER A 100 -21.04 -4.21 19.75
C SER A 100 -20.78 -2.70 19.77
N CYS A 101 -21.86 -1.92 19.78
CA CYS A 101 -21.79 -0.46 19.83
C CYS A 101 -22.33 0.12 21.15
N GLY A 102 -22.55 -0.74 22.15
CA GLY A 102 -23.32 -0.44 23.36
C GLY A 102 -24.83 -0.48 23.14
N ASN A 103 -25.60 -0.23 24.19
CA ASN A 103 -27.07 -0.06 24.15
C ASN A 103 -27.84 -1.20 23.46
N GLY A 104 -27.36 -2.44 23.57
CA GLY A 104 -28.00 -3.62 22.98
C GLY A 104 -27.91 -3.71 21.46
N VAL A 105 -27.12 -2.85 20.80
CA VAL A 105 -26.96 -2.83 19.34
C VAL A 105 -25.53 -3.18 18.92
N ALA A 106 -25.39 -3.65 17.68
CA ALA A 106 -24.12 -4.05 17.10
C ALA A 106 -24.03 -3.64 15.64
N TRP A 107 -22.84 -3.25 15.20
CA TRP A 107 -22.53 -3.08 13.79
C TRP A 107 -22.35 -4.45 13.14
N SER A 108 -22.95 -4.63 11.98
CA SER A 108 -22.98 -5.90 11.26
C SER A 108 -21.66 -6.19 10.53
N ALA A 109 -21.47 -7.44 10.10
CA ALA A 109 -20.24 -7.90 9.44
C ALA A 109 -20.23 -7.53 7.95
N ASP A 110 -20.20 -6.24 7.68
CA ASP A 110 -20.39 -5.67 6.34
C ASP A 110 -19.11 -5.70 5.50
N ARG A 111 -19.24 -5.41 4.21
CA ARG A 111 -18.13 -5.42 3.25
C ARG A 111 -17.98 -4.09 2.55
N LEU A 112 -16.74 -3.63 2.37
CA LEU A 112 -16.41 -2.53 1.48
C LEU A 112 -15.51 -3.03 0.35
N THR A 113 -15.82 -2.62 -0.87
CA THR A 113 -14.94 -2.81 -2.03
C THR A 113 -14.52 -1.44 -2.52
N CYS A 114 -13.26 -1.08 -2.28
CA CYS A 114 -12.70 0.23 -2.58
C CYS A 114 -11.75 0.19 -3.78
N ARG A 115 -11.62 1.33 -4.45
CA ARG A 115 -10.63 1.59 -5.50
C ARG A 115 -9.95 2.92 -5.24
N GLY A 116 -8.64 2.96 -5.45
CA GLY A 116 -7.87 4.21 -5.43
C GLY A 116 -8.37 5.18 -6.50
N GLY A 117 -8.70 6.40 -6.11
CA GLY A 117 -8.97 7.47 -7.08
C GLY A 117 -7.67 7.85 -7.82
N ASN A 118 -7.75 8.04 -9.14
CA ASN A 118 -6.66 8.55 -9.99
C ASN A 118 -5.34 7.74 -9.99
N LEU A 119 -5.38 6.42 -9.75
CA LEU A 119 -4.21 5.57 -10.00
C LEU A 119 -3.89 5.55 -11.50
N LEU A 120 -2.86 6.29 -11.92
CA LEU A 120 -2.27 6.15 -13.25
C LEU A 120 -1.63 4.75 -13.34
N PRO A 121 -1.82 4.01 -14.45
CA PRO A 121 -1.28 2.65 -14.60
C PRO A 121 0.25 2.56 -14.44
N ALA A 122 0.97 3.67 -14.61
CA ALA A 122 2.41 3.76 -14.44
C ALA A 122 2.91 3.47 -13.00
N PHE A 123 2.11 3.75 -11.96
CA PHE A 123 2.51 3.49 -10.56
C PHE A 123 2.35 2.02 -10.13
N LEU A 124 1.67 1.20 -10.94
CA LEU A 124 1.52 -0.24 -10.70
C LEU A 124 2.71 -1.05 -11.25
N ALA A 125 3.58 -0.41 -12.06
CA ALA A 125 4.73 -1.04 -12.70
C ALA A 125 6.00 -0.85 -11.85
N ARG A 126 6.25 -1.77 -10.91
CA ARG A 126 7.57 -2.20 -10.39
C ARG A 126 8.71 -1.16 -10.28
N ILE A 127 8.45 0.09 -9.90
CA ILE A 127 9.49 1.09 -9.60
C ILE A 127 9.19 1.64 -8.22
N ILE A 128 9.98 1.21 -7.24
CA ILE A 128 9.90 1.66 -5.85
C ILE A 128 10.69 2.98 -5.77
N VAL A 129 9.97 4.09 -5.89
CA VAL A 129 10.48 5.41 -5.51
C VAL A 129 10.36 5.53 -3.98
N PRO A 130 11.29 6.21 -3.27
CA PRO A 130 11.24 6.36 -1.81
C PRO A 130 9.96 7.02 -1.26
N ASP A 131 9.20 7.72 -2.11
CA ASP A 131 7.92 8.36 -1.79
C ASP A 131 6.78 7.71 -2.59
N LEU A 132 6.32 6.52 -2.19
CA LEU A 132 5.11 5.96 -2.80
C LEU A 132 3.91 6.87 -2.47
N PRO A 133 3.21 7.41 -3.48
CA PRO A 133 2.09 8.29 -3.25
C PRO A 133 0.96 7.48 -2.61
N VAL A 134 0.76 7.68 -1.32
CA VAL A 134 -0.36 7.05 -0.61
C VAL A 134 -1.66 7.68 -1.09
N LEU A 135 -2.66 6.84 -1.33
CA LEU A 135 -3.92 7.29 -1.88
C LEU A 135 -4.69 8.15 -0.90
N GLN A 136 -4.94 9.39 -1.32
CA GLN A 136 -5.69 10.40 -0.56
C GLN A 136 -7.19 10.14 -0.55
N THR A 137 -7.71 9.43 -1.54
CA THR A 137 -9.15 9.19 -1.69
C THR A 137 -9.43 7.81 -2.26
N LEU A 138 -10.39 7.13 -1.63
CA LEU A 138 -10.93 5.85 -2.05
C LEU A 138 -12.40 6.02 -2.46
N ARG A 139 -12.77 5.42 -3.59
CA ARG A 139 -14.17 5.23 -3.96
C ARG A 139 -14.57 3.81 -3.60
N CYS A 140 -15.59 3.64 -2.77
CA CYS A 140 -15.98 2.35 -2.26
C CYS A 140 -17.45 2.04 -2.47
N THR A 141 -17.75 0.78 -2.72
CA THR A 141 -19.10 0.23 -2.58
C THR A 141 -19.22 -0.37 -1.19
N TYR A 142 -20.11 0.18 -0.36
CA TYR A 142 -20.50 -0.41 0.92
C TYR A 142 -21.62 -1.41 0.71
N THR A 143 -21.42 -2.64 1.17
CA THR A 143 -22.38 -3.74 1.05
C THR A 143 -22.75 -4.24 2.45
N PRO A 144 -23.99 -3.98 2.91
CA PRO A 144 -24.45 -4.42 4.22
C PRO A 144 -24.67 -5.93 4.22
N SER A 145 -24.43 -6.57 5.36
CA SER A 145 -24.67 -8.01 5.57
C SER A 145 -26.10 -8.32 6.03
N VAL A 146 -26.83 -7.31 6.48
CA VAL A 146 -28.25 -7.42 6.84
C VAL A 146 -29.14 -7.53 5.60
N ARG A 147 -30.22 -8.30 5.71
CA ARG A 147 -31.18 -8.48 4.61
C ARG A 147 -31.96 -7.19 4.36
N ASN A 148 -32.37 -6.99 3.10
CA ASN A 148 -33.20 -5.86 2.62
C ASN A 148 -32.52 -4.49 2.54
N GLU A 149 -31.25 -4.36 2.91
CA GLU A 149 -30.48 -3.14 2.68
C GLU A 149 -29.72 -3.19 1.35
N LYS A 150 -29.73 -2.09 0.60
CA LYS A 150 -29.08 -2.00 -0.72
C LYS A 150 -27.64 -1.51 -0.58
N PRO A 151 -26.69 -1.98 -1.41
CA PRO A 151 -25.34 -1.42 -1.44
C PRO A 151 -25.35 0.08 -1.78
N VAL A 152 -24.43 0.83 -1.18
CA VAL A 152 -24.30 2.28 -1.40
C VAL A 152 -22.89 2.67 -1.80
N GLN A 153 -22.77 3.64 -2.70
CA GLN A 153 -21.48 4.21 -3.09
C GLN A 153 -21.05 5.27 -2.08
N ILE A 154 -19.81 5.16 -1.62
CA ILE A 154 -19.21 6.09 -0.67
C ILE A 154 -17.82 6.51 -1.13
N THR A 155 -17.36 7.62 -0.56
CA THR A 155 -16.03 8.16 -0.74
C THR A 155 -15.38 8.24 0.62
N ALA A 156 -14.18 7.68 0.73
CA ALA A 156 -13.37 7.77 1.93
C ALA A 156 -12.16 8.64 1.64
N ARG A 157 -11.89 9.62 2.49
CA ARG A 157 -10.71 10.50 2.38
C ARG A 157 -9.73 10.17 3.47
N ARG A 158 -8.45 10.24 3.16
CA ARG A 158 -7.39 10.04 4.12
C ARG A 158 -7.42 11.14 5.20
N THR A 159 -7.05 10.79 6.42
CA THR A 159 -7.08 11.71 7.58
C THR A 159 -5.79 11.73 8.40
N ASP A 160 -4.81 10.91 8.04
CA ASP A 160 -3.45 10.87 8.59
C ASP A 160 -2.44 11.59 7.70
#